data_AF-A0A0E3WUA2-F1
#
_entry.id   AF-A0A0E3WUA2-F1
#
_cell.length_a   1.000
_cell.length_b   1.000
_cell.length_c   1.000
_cell.angle_alpha   90.00
_cell.angle_beta   90.00
_cell.angle_gamma   90.00
#
_symmetry.space_group_name_H-M   'P 1'
#
loop_
_entity.id
_entity.type
_entity.pdbx_description
1 polymer ?
#
loop_
_entity_poly.entity_id
_entity_poly.type
_entity_poly.pdbx_seq_one_letter_code
_entity_poly.pdbx_strand_id
1 'polypeptide(L)'
;MIGYIAGALTTIAFAPQLIKALKTKSTKDVSLLMLFCSTSGMALWLVHGIQINDPAIIAANSVSVILAASLLGLKLKNDYASSVLKFGEKVHGSENKIVSFRK
;
A
#
# COMPACT_ATOMS: atom_id res chain seq x y z
N MET A 1 -22.62 -6.93 -17.73
CA MET A 1 -22.86 -7.62 -16.43
C MET A 1 -21.60 -8.27 -15.86
N ILE A 2 -20.86 -9.09 -16.62
CA ILE A 2 -19.67 -9.80 -16.12
C ILE A 2 -18.60 -8.85 -15.56
N GLY A 3 -18.33 -7.71 -16.21
CA GLY A 3 -17.36 -6.71 -15.74
C GLY A 3 -17.67 -6.12 -14.35
N TYR A 4 -18.96 -5.88 -14.04
CA TYR A 4 -19.36 -5.41 -12.71
C TYR A 4 -19.18 -6.49 -11.63
N ILE A 5 -19.47 -7.76 -11.97
CA ILE A 5 -19.28 -8.90 -11.05
C ILE A 5 -17.79 -9.14 -10.80
N ALA A 6 -16.97 -9.06 -11.86
CA ALA A 6 -15.52 -9.15 -11.76
C ALA A 6 -14.96 -8.03 -10.87
N GLY A 7 -15.37 -6.78 -11.09
CA GLY A 7 -14.98 -5.63 -10.27
C GLY A 7 -15.40 -5.76 -8.79
N ALA A 8 -16.60 -6.28 -8.54
CA ALA A 8 -17.08 -6.54 -7.18
C ALA A 8 -16.26 -7.63 -6.48
N LEU A 9 -15.98 -8.75 -7.16
CA LEU A 9 -15.16 -9.83 -6.63
C LEU A 9 -13.73 -9.38 -6.31
N THR A 10 -13.09 -8.62 -7.21
CA THR A 10 -11.74 -8.07 -6.95
C THR A 10 -11.75 -7.09 -5.79
N THR A 11 -12.77 -6.25 -5.67
CA THR A 11 -12.91 -5.31 -4.55
C THR A 11 -13.08 -6.05 -3.22
N ILE A 12 -13.91 -7.09 -3.19
CA ILE A 12 -14.11 -7.95 -2.01
C ILE A 12 -12.83 -8.72 -1.66
N ALA A 13 -12.02 -9.14 -2.63
CA ALA A 13 -10.77 -9.84 -2.36
C ALA A 13 -9.72 -8.93 -1.69
N PHE A 14 -9.66 -7.64 -2.06
CA PHE A 14 -8.71 -6.68 -1.47
C PHE A 14 -9.20 -6.06 -0.15
N ALA A 15 -10.51 -6.02 0.10
CA ALA A 15 -11.09 -5.44 1.32
C ALA A 15 -10.59 -6.08 2.63
N PRO A 16 -10.49 -7.41 2.81
CA PRO A 16 -9.95 -8.03 4.02
C PRO A 16 -8.51 -7.63 4.29
N GLN A 17 -7.70 -7.49 3.24
CA GLN A 17 -6.30 -7.09 3.32
C GLN A 17 -6.17 -5.63 3.80
N LEU A 18 -6.99 -4.73 3.27
CA LEU A 18 -7.09 -3.34 3.72
C LEU A 18 -7.59 -3.24 5.18
N ILE A 19 -8.67 -3.95 5.51
CA ILE A 19 -9.25 -3.95 6.86
C ILE A 19 -8.22 -4.46 7.88
N LYS A 20 -7.50 -5.55 7.57
CA LYS A 20 -6.45 -6.08 8.45
C LYS A 20 -5.34 -5.04 8.68
N ALA A 21 -4.87 -4.38 7.62
CA ALA A 21 -3.83 -3.35 7.72
C ALA A 21 -4.27 -2.13 8.56
N LEU A 22 -5.52 -1.70 8.43
CA LEU A 22 -6.10 -0.61 9.24
C LEU A 22 -6.27 -1.03 10.71
N LYS A 23 -6.73 -2.25 10.97
CA LYS A 23 -6.96 -2.77 12.33
C LYS A 23 -5.66 -2.98 13.11
N THR A 24 -4.63 -3.52 12.47
CA THR A 24 -3.35 -3.84 13.14
C THR A 24 -2.44 -2.62 13.26
N LYS A 25 -2.74 -1.52 12.54
CA LYS A 25 -1.83 -0.37 12.33
C LYS A 25 -0.41 -0.76 11.92
N SER A 26 -0.25 -2.01 11.47
CA SER A 26 1.01 -2.61 11.10
C SER A 26 0.86 -3.13 9.69
N THR A 27 1.63 -2.51 8.81
CA THR A 27 1.74 -2.92 7.43
C THR A 27 2.98 -3.79 7.21
N LYS A 28 3.70 -4.21 8.25
CA LYS A 28 4.94 -5.00 8.12
C LYS A 28 4.73 -6.28 7.31
N ASP A 29 3.55 -6.86 7.40
CA ASP A 29 3.20 -8.10 6.71
C ASP A 29 2.65 -7.87 5.29
N VAL A 30 2.47 -6.60 4.89
CA VAL A 30 1.94 -6.23 3.57
C VAL A 30 3.11 -5.77 2.70
N SER A 31 3.36 -6.53 1.63
CA SER A 31 4.41 -6.21 0.67
C SER A 31 4.13 -4.87 -0.03
N LEU A 32 5.05 -3.92 0.12
CA LEU A 32 5.00 -2.63 -0.56
C LEU A 32 5.01 -2.81 -2.07
N LEU A 33 5.78 -3.79 -2.56
CA LEU A 33 5.83 -4.17 -3.96
C LEU A 33 4.46 -4.66 -4.46
N MET A 34 3.75 -5.45 -3.66
CA MET A 34 2.39 -5.90 -4.00
C MET A 34 1.44 -4.72 -4.15
N LEU A 35 1.41 -3.79 -3.18
CA LEU A 35 0.56 -2.60 -3.27
C LEU A 35 0.91 -1.74 -4.49
N PHE A 36 2.19 -1.57 -4.79
CA PHE A 36 2.64 -0.80 -5.95
C PHE A 36 2.24 -1.47 -7.28
N CYS A 37 2.48 -2.77 -7.42
CA CYS A 37 2.09 -3.54 -8.60
C CYS A 37 0.56 -3.59 -8.79
N SER A 38 -0.21 -3.78 -7.71
CA SER A 38 -1.68 -3.75 -7.78
C SER A 38 -2.19 -2.37 -8.17
N THR A 39 -1.67 -1.30 -7.55
CA THR A 39 -2.11 0.07 -7.85
C THR A 39 -1.81 0.45 -9.31
N SER A 40 -0.61 0.13 -9.80
CA SER A 40 -0.23 0.35 -11.20
C SER A 40 -1.06 -0.50 -12.16
N GLY A 41 -1.32 -1.77 -11.84
CA GLY A 41 -2.19 -2.64 -12.64
C GLY A 41 -3.62 -2.10 -12.77
N MET A 42 -4.23 -1.64 -11.68
CA MET A 42 -5.57 -1.04 -11.71
C MET A 42 -5.59 0.29 -12.48
N ALA A 43 -4.53 1.10 -12.39
CA ALA A 43 -4.40 2.31 -13.20
C ALA A 43 -4.30 1.99 -14.70
N LEU A 44 -3.55 0.95 -15.08
CA LEU A 44 -3.47 0.49 -16.47
C LEU A 44 -4.81 -0.03 -16.97
N TRP A 45 -5.55 -0.80 -16.15
CA TRP A 45 -6.90 -1.26 -16.48
C TRP A 45 -7.91 -0.12 -16.62
N LEU A 46 -7.78 0.93 -15.81
CA LEU A 46 -8.58 2.15 -15.97
C LEU A 46 -8.32 2.82 -17.33
N VAL A 47 -7.05 2.99 -17.70
CA VAL A 47 -6.67 3.54 -19.01
C VAL A 47 -7.22 2.67 -20.15
N HIS A 48 -7.10 1.35 -20.03
CA HIS A 48 -7.67 0.41 -21.00
C HIS A 48 -9.20 0.54 -21.11
N GLY A 49 -9.90 0.62 -19.99
CA GLY A 49 -11.35 0.84 -19.95
C GLY A 49 -11.78 2.11 -20.66
N ILE A 50 -11.01 3.20 -20.50
CA ILE A 50 -11.22 4.46 -21.23
C ILE A 50 -11.02 4.26 -22.74
N GLN A 51 -9.96 3.56 -23.16
CA GLN A 51 -9.68 3.30 -24.58
C GLN A 51 -10.81 2.54 -25.27
N ILE A 52 -11.42 1.57 -24.58
CA ILE A 52 -12.53 0.77 -25.14
C ILE A 52 -13.92 1.32 -24.79
N ASN A 53 -13.99 2.47 -24.11
CA ASN A 53 -15.22 3.11 -23.63
C ASN A 53 -16.14 2.16 -22.82
N ASP A 54 -15.55 1.30 -21.97
CA ASP A 54 -16.32 0.40 -21.09
C ASP A 54 -16.57 1.06 -19.72
N PRO A 55 -17.80 1.55 -19.44
CA PRO A 55 -18.10 2.24 -18.20
C PRO A 55 -18.01 1.33 -16.96
N ALA A 56 -18.13 0.00 -17.11
CA ALA A 56 -18.00 -0.94 -16.00
C ALA A 56 -16.54 -1.07 -15.56
N ILE A 57 -15.62 -1.22 -16.52
CA ILE A 57 -14.17 -1.30 -16.25
C ILE A 57 -13.68 0.04 -15.69
N ILE A 58 -14.15 1.15 -16.27
CA ILE A 58 -13.80 2.50 -15.79
C ILE A 58 -14.27 2.68 -14.35
N ALA A 59 -15.55 2.44 -14.05
CA ALA A 59 -16.11 2.65 -12.71
C ALA A 59 -15.41 1.78 -11.66
N ALA A 60 -15.20 0.49 -11.95
CA ALA A 60 -14.56 -0.44 -11.02
C ALA A 60 -13.12 0.00 -10.70
N ASN A 61 -12.29 0.20 -11.73
CA ASN A 61 -10.88 0.50 -11.52
C ASN A 61 -10.65 1.91 -10.96
N SER A 62 -11.52 2.88 -11.25
CA SER A 62 -11.44 4.23 -10.67
C SER A 62 -11.48 4.19 -9.13
N VAL A 63 -12.48 3.48 -8.58
CA VAL A 63 -12.64 3.36 -7.12
C VAL A 63 -11.48 2.57 -6.51
N SER A 64 -11.07 1.48 -7.16
CA SER A 64 -9.98 0.65 -6.66
C SER A 64 -8.63 1.37 -6.66
N VAL A 65 -8.33 2.19 -7.68
CA VAL A 65 -7.11 3.01 -7.73
C VAL A 65 -7.07 4.01 -6.58
N ILE A 66 -8.17 4.71 -6.28
CA ILE A 66 -8.23 5.70 -5.18
C ILE A 66 -7.95 5.03 -3.83
N LEU A 67 -8.59 3.88 -3.57
CA LEU A 67 -8.41 3.13 -2.33
C LEU A 67 -6.98 2.61 -2.20
N ALA A 68 -6.44 2.00 -3.26
CA ALA A 68 -5.12 1.41 -3.26
C ALA A 68 -4.01 2.47 -3.16
N ALA A 69 -4.14 3.59 -3.87
CA ALA A 69 -3.22 4.72 -3.77
C ALA A 69 -3.19 5.32 -2.35
N SER A 70 -4.36 5.45 -1.71
CA SER A 70 -4.46 5.91 -0.32
C SER A 70 -3.74 4.96 0.64
N LEU A 71 -3.93 3.64 0.48
CA LEU A 71 -3.25 2.64 1.30
C LEU A 71 -1.74 2.64 1.05
N LEU A 72 -1.31 2.77 -0.20
CA LEU A 72 0.11 2.88 -0.57
C LEU A 72 0.76 4.13 0.03
N GLY A 73 0.08 5.28 -0.01
CA GLY A 73 0.56 6.51 0.63
C GLY A 73 0.72 6.37 2.14
N LEU A 74 -0.26 5.77 2.82
CA LEU A 74 -0.17 5.46 4.25
C LEU A 74 0.97 4.48 4.56
N LYS A 75 1.14 3.44 3.73
CA LYS A 75 2.24 2.48 3.83
C LYS A 75 3.60 3.16 3.74
N LEU A 76 3.80 4.00 2.72
CA LEU A 76 5.05 4.73 2.49
C LEU A 76 5.37 5.66 3.67
N LYS A 77 4.38 6.40 4.19
CA LYS A 77 4.55 7.26 5.37
C LYS A 77 4.98 6.45 6.60
N ASN A 78 4.34 5.31 6.83
CA ASN A 78 4.61 4.47 8.01
C ASN A 78 5.99 3.78 7.92
N ASP A 79 6.37 3.28 6.74
CA ASP A 79 7.66 2.64 6.50
C ASP A 79 8.81 3.66 6.56
N TYR A 80 8.59 4.89 6.07
CA TYR A 80 9.55 5.99 6.21
C TYR A 80 9.77 6.36 7.68
N ALA A 81 8.68 6.58 8.43
CA ALA A 81 8.76 6.88 9.87
C ALA A 81 9.45 5.75 10.66
N SER A 82 9.15 4.48 10.34
CA SER A 82 9.82 3.34 10.96
C SER A 82 11.32 3.29 10.65
N SER A 83 11.73 3.65 9.43
CA SER A 83 13.12 3.67 9.01
C SER A 83 13.93 4.77 9.70
N VAL A 84 13.33 5.96 9.87
CA VAL A 84 13.95 7.09 10.58
C VAL A 84 14.13 6.78 12.07
N LEU A 85 13.12 6.20 12.73
CA LEU A 85 13.23 5.80 14.15
C LEU A 85 14.32 4.74 14.36
N LYS A 86 14.37 3.72 13.51
CA LYS A 86 15.44 2.71 13.54
C LYS A 86 16.83 3.30 13.35
N PHE A 87 16.96 4.32 12.50
CA PHE A 87 18.22 5.02 12.32
C PHE A 87 18.60 5.80 13.59
N GLY A 88 17.66 6.52 14.19
CA GLY A 88 17.86 7.23 15.46
C GLY A 88 18.32 6.31 16.60
N GLU A 89 17.64 5.16 16.79
CA GLU A 89 18.07 4.16 17.79
C GLU A 89 19.47 3.60 17.49
N LYS A 90 19.80 3.35 16.22
CA LYS A 90 21.12 2.84 15.82
C LYS A 90 22.23 3.86 16.11
N VAL A 91 21.99 5.15 15.88
CA VAL A 91 22.95 6.23 16.17
C VAL A 91 23.17 6.36 17.68
N HIS A 92 22.08 6.44 18.45
CA HIS A 92 22.16 6.57 19.91
C HIS A 92 22.80 5.33 20.57
N GLY A 93 22.49 4.13 20.08
CA GLY A 93 23.12 2.88 20.54
C GLY A 93 24.63 2.83 20.22
N SER A 94 25.04 3.38 19.07
CA SER A 94 26.46 3.49 18.71
C SER A 94 27.20 4.48 19.62
N GLU A 95 26.58 5.61 19.95
CA GLU A 95 27.15 6.64 20.82
C GLU A 95 27.38 6.11 22.24
N ASN A 96 26.37 5.44 22.83
CA ASN A 96 26.50 4.80 24.13
C ASN A 96 27.61 3.73 24.18
N LYS A 97 27.78 2.95 23.09
CA LYS A 97 28.89 1.98 22.98
C LYS A 97 30.25 2.67 22.99
N ILE A 98 30.40 3.78 22.28
CA ILE A 98 31.66 4.55 22.23
C ILE A 98 31.98 5.16 23.59
N VAL A 99 30.97 5.72 24.27
CA VAL A 99 31.13 6.30 25.62
C VAL A 99 31.52 5.21 26.64
N SER A 100 30.90 4.03 26.57
CA SER A 100 31.27 2.89 27.41
C SER A 100 32.69 2.39 27.17
N PHE A 101 33.22 2.51 25.95
CA PHE A 101 34.58 2.05 25.61
C PHE A 101 35.67 3.04 26.06
N ARG A 102 35.29 4.29 26.33
CA ARG A 102 36.19 5.36 26.79
C ARG A 102 36.25 5.49 28.31
N LYS A 103 35.38 4.79 29.05
CA LYS A 103 35.44 4.64 30.51
C LYS A 103 36.24 3.41 30.87
#